data_AF-A0AAN7VQF8-F1
#
_entry.id   AF-A0AAN7VQF8-F1
#
_cell.length_a   1.000
_cell.length_b   1.000
_cell.length_c   1.000
_cell.angle_alpha   90.00
_cell.angle_beta   90.00
_cell.angle_gamma   90.00
#
_symmetry.space_group_name_H-M   'P 1'
#
loop_
_entity.id
_entity.type
_entity.pdbx_description
1 polymer ?
#
loop_
_entity_poly.entity_id
_entity_poly.type
_entity_poly.pdbx_seq_one_letter_code
_entity_poly.pdbx_strand_id
1 'polypeptide(L)'
;MAQDFADLYEKFHNYLYDETKFWSPIFKKIEEISGIQRQYVVYGFGVFLLLWLIFGYAGQLVCNIIGTAYPAYASIHAIETTNPTDDTKWLTYWVVFSFFSIVEHFASIIVGWFPLYWLVKCAVFVWLMIPTSFNGSLIVYNNIIKPYFLQYHRVVDDALDKAQASANDIIESAKTK
;
A
#
# COMPACT_ATOMS: atom_id res chain seq x y z
N MET A 1 -9.68 15.76 24.37
CA MET A 1 -8.25 15.46 24.20
C MET A 1 -7.73 14.50 25.27
N ALA A 2 -7.61 14.88 26.55
CA ALA A 2 -7.10 13.96 27.59
C ALA A 2 -7.95 12.69 27.79
N GLN A 3 -9.27 12.82 27.67
CA GLN A 3 -10.20 11.70 27.79
C GLN A 3 -10.17 10.76 26.58
N ASP A 4 -9.96 11.32 25.38
CA ASP A 4 -9.79 10.53 24.15
C ASP A 4 -8.48 9.72 24.17
N PHE A 5 -7.40 10.32 24.71
CA PHE A 5 -6.13 9.63 24.90
C PHE A 5 -6.24 8.49 25.93
N ALA A 6 -6.98 8.70 27.02
CA ALA A 6 -7.20 7.66 28.02
C ALA A 6 -8.01 6.48 27.46
N ASP A 7 -9.09 6.76 26.71
CA ASP A 7 -9.91 5.74 26.04
C ASP A 7 -9.10 4.97 24.97
N LEU A 8 -8.25 5.65 24.21
CA LEU A 8 -7.34 5.01 23.26
C LEU A 8 -6.33 4.09 23.97
N TYR A 9 -5.74 4.56 25.08
CA TYR A 9 -4.81 3.77 25.88
C TYR A 9 -5.48 2.51 26.42
N GLU A 10 -6.69 2.63 26.96
CA GLU A 10 -7.44 1.50 27.52
C GLU A 10 -7.82 0.48 26.44
N LYS A 11 -8.30 0.93 25.28
CA LYS A 11 -8.57 0.05 24.14
C LYS A 11 -7.32 -0.68 23.66
N PHE A 12 -6.20 0.04 23.55
CA PHE A 12 -4.93 -0.54 23.11
C PHE A 12 -4.40 -1.55 24.12
N HIS A 13 -4.47 -1.24 25.42
CA HIS A 13 -4.11 -2.14 26.50
C HIS A 13 -4.97 -3.41 26.45
N ASN A 14 -6.30 -3.27 26.41
CA ASN A 14 -7.22 -4.39 26.33
C ASN A 14 -6.98 -5.26 25.08
N TYR A 15 -6.65 -4.66 23.94
CA TYR A 15 -6.32 -5.37 22.71
C TYR A 15 -5.01 -6.16 22.80
N LEU A 16 -3.98 -5.60 23.46
CA LEU A 16 -2.68 -6.24 23.63
C LEU A 16 -2.69 -7.43 24.59
N TYR A 17 -3.57 -7.38 25.60
CA TYR A 17 -3.74 -8.41 26.60
C TYR A 17 -4.86 -9.40 26.27
N ASP A 18 -5.46 -9.30 25.08
CA ASP A 18 -6.44 -10.26 24.57
C ASP A 18 -5.76 -11.59 24.18
N GLU A 19 -5.92 -12.59 25.05
CA GLU A 19 -5.36 -13.94 24.89
C GLU A 19 -5.97 -14.74 23.72
N THR A 20 -7.04 -14.25 23.09
CA THR A 20 -7.65 -14.91 21.91
C THR A 20 -6.85 -14.69 20.63
N LYS A 21 -5.89 -13.76 20.62
CA LYS A 21 -5.13 -13.39 19.43
C LYS A 21 -3.88 -14.24 19.24
N PHE A 22 -3.51 -14.47 17.98
CA PHE A 22 -2.37 -15.33 17.63
C PHE A 22 -1.00 -14.80 18.12
N TRP A 23 -0.89 -13.49 18.38
CA TRP A 23 0.33 -12.86 18.89
C TRP A 23 0.47 -12.89 20.43
N SER A 24 -0.60 -13.19 21.18
CA SER A 24 -0.53 -13.28 22.65
C SER A 24 0.55 -14.21 23.19
N PRO A 25 0.72 -15.46 22.70
CA PRO A 25 1.76 -16.36 23.21
C PRO A 25 3.19 -15.81 22.99
N ILE A 26 3.40 -15.03 21.93
CA ILE A 26 4.69 -14.40 21.64
C ILE A 26 4.96 -13.29 22.67
N PHE A 27 4.00 -12.39 22.86
CA PHE A 27 4.14 -11.30 23.82
C PHE A 27 4.27 -11.78 25.26
N LYS A 28 3.52 -12.82 25.64
CA LYS A 28 3.63 -13.44 26.96
C LYS A 28 5.02 -14.03 27.19
N LYS A 29 5.58 -14.74 26.21
CA LYS A 29 6.94 -15.29 26.29
C LYS A 29 8.00 -14.18 26.40
N ILE A 30 7.84 -13.09 25.67
CA ILE A 30 8.75 -11.93 25.75
C ILE A 30 8.65 -11.26 27.12
N GLU A 31 7.44 -11.08 27.65
CA GLU A 31 7.17 -10.49 28.97
C GLU A 31 7.77 -11.36 30.09
N GLU A 32 7.59 -12.68 30.03
CA GLU A 32 8.16 -13.63 31.01
C GLU A 32 9.70 -13.65 31.01
N ILE A 33 10.33 -13.50 29.85
CA ILE A 33 11.80 -13.52 29.73
C ILE A 33 12.42 -12.17 30.10
N SER A 34 11.82 -11.07 29.64
CA SER A 34 12.40 -9.72 29.78
C SER A 34 11.93 -8.98 31.04
N GLY A 35 10.81 -9.37 31.63
CA GLY A 35 10.16 -8.64 32.72
C GLY A 35 9.54 -7.30 32.30
N ILE A 36 9.48 -7.01 31.00
CA ILE A 36 8.94 -5.75 30.46
C ILE A 36 7.49 -5.95 30.01
N GLN A 37 6.61 -5.01 30.38
CA GLN A 37 5.19 -5.05 29.98
C GLN A 37 5.04 -4.96 28.45
N ARG A 38 4.06 -5.70 27.91
CA ARG A 38 3.81 -5.85 26.45
C ARG A 38 3.72 -4.51 25.71
N GLN A 39 3.09 -3.51 26.32
CA GLN A 39 2.94 -2.16 25.74
C GLN A 39 4.27 -1.44 25.47
N TYR A 40 5.24 -1.53 26.40
CA TYR A 40 6.55 -0.90 26.20
C TYR A 40 7.36 -1.63 25.12
N VAL A 41 7.16 -2.94 24.96
CA VAL A 41 7.75 -3.71 23.85
C VAL A 41 7.22 -3.19 22.52
N VAL A 42 5.91 -2.95 22.40
CA VAL A 42 5.33 -2.41 21.16
C VAL A 42 5.79 -0.99 20.89
N TYR A 43 5.82 -0.10 21.90
CA TYR A 43 6.32 1.26 21.71
C TYR A 43 7.80 1.29 21.34
N GLY A 44 8.62 0.48 22.02
CA GLY A 44 10.05 0.34 21.72
C GLY A 44 10.29 -0.19 20.31
N PHE A 45 9.54 -1.22 19.90
CA PHE A 45 9.60 -1.75 18.54
C PHE A 45 9.13 -0.72 17.50
N GLY A 46 8.08 0.04 17.78
CA GLY A 46 7.60 1.12 16.92
C GLY A 46 8.65 2.21 16.72
N VAL A 47 9.27 2.69 17.79
CA VAL A 47 10.36 3.68 17.73
C VAL A 47 11.57 3.12 16.99
N PHE A 48 11.95 1.87 17.26
CA PHE A 48 13.02 1.19 16.57
C PHE A 48 12.75 1.08 15.06
N LEU A 49 11.54 0.69 14.65
CA LEU A 49 11.13 0.63 13.25
C LEU A 49 11.17 2.01 12.59
N LEU A 50 10.70 3.06 13.27
CA LEU A 50 10.75 4.43 12.75
C LEU A 50 12.21 4.87 12.53
N LEU A 51 13.09 4.61 13.50
CA LEU A 51 14.51 4.93 13.38
C LEU A 51 15.20 4.09 12.30
N TRP A 52 14.86 2.80 12.18
CA TRP A 52 15.33 1.95 11.09
C TRP A 52 14.89 2.51 9.73
N LEU A 53 13.64 2.95 9.59
CA LEU A 53 13.17 3.52 8.33
C LEU A 53 13.88 4.82 7.95
N ILE A 54 14.44 5.56 8.93
CA ILE A 54 15.19 6.81 8.70
C ILE A 54 16.66 6.52 8.37
N PHE A 55 17.31 5.61 9.09
CA PHE A 55 18.77 5.42 9.03
C PHE A 55 19.23 4.06 8.48
N GLY A 56 18.33 3.09 8.37
CA GLY A 56 18.64 1.70 8.04
C GLY A 56 18.60 1.40 6.54
N TYR A 57 19.41 0.42 6.14
CA TYR A 57 19.30 -0.22 4.84
C TYR A 57 18.04 -1.11 4.79
N ALA A 58 17.42 -1.24 3.62
CA ALA A 58 16.17 -2.00 3.36
C ALA A 58 14.81 -1.33 3.67
N GLY A 59 14.75 -0.01 3.97
CA GLY A 59 13.47 0.72 4.07
C GLY A 59 12.58 0.59 2.83
N GLN A 60 13.22 0.50 1.65
CA GLN A 60 12.54 0.24 0.37
C GLN A 60 11.76 -1.07 0.36
N LEU A 61 12.38 -2.15 0.84
CA LEU A 61 11.76 -3.48 0.85
C LEU A 61 10.54 -3.49 1.77
N VAL A 62 10.66 -2.89 2.96
CA VAL A 62 9.57 -2.80 3.93
C VAL A 62 8.40 -1.99 3.37
N CYS A 63 8.64 -0.78 2.85
CA CYS A 63 7.56 0.03 2.29
C CYS A 63 6.91 -0.67 1.08
N ASN A 64 7.68 -1.38 0.25
CA ASN A 64 7.12 -2.13 -0.88
C ASN A 64 6.27 -3.31 -0.41
N ILE A 65 6.72 -4.07 0.59
CA ILE A 65 5.93 -5.17 1.18
C ILE A 65 4.63 -4.61 1.78
N ILE A 66 4.68 -3.53 2.56
CA ILE A 66 3.48 -2.92 3.13
C ILE A 66 2.55 -2.45 2.00
N GLY A 67 3.11 -1.75 1.01
CA GLY A 67 2.43 -1.25 -0.19
C GLY A 67 1.82 -2.33 -1.08
N THR A 68 2.17 -3.61 -0.91
CA THR A 68 1.72 -4.66 -1.84
C THR A 68 1.04 -5.84 -1.14
N ALA A 69 1.53 -6.30 0.01
CA ALA A 69 1.02 -7.48 0.69
C ALA A 69 -0.38 -7.28 1.27
N TYR A 70 -0.62 -6.18 1.98
CA TYR A 70 -1.94 -5.88 2.54
C TYR A 70 -3.01 -5.65 1.45
N PRO A 71 -2.78 -4.80 0.43
CA PRO A 71 -3.74 -4.58 -0.63
C PRO A 71 -3.94 -5.83 -1.48
N ALA A 72 -2.92 -6.67 -1.68
CA ALA A 72 -3.07 -7.94 -2.37
C ALA A 72 -4.01 -8.88 -1.60
N TYR A 73 -3.80 -9.04 -0.30
CA TYR A 73 -4.72 -9.83 0.54
C TYR A 73 -6.15 -9.27 0.49
N ALA A 74 -6.29 -7.96 0.65
CA ALA A 74 -7.60 -7.32 0.64
C ALA A 74 -8.28 -7.35 -0.74
N SER A 75 -7.50 -7.33 -1.84
CA SER A 75 -8.01 -7.51 -3.20
C SER A 75 -8.52 -8.93 -3.41
N ILE A 76 -7.78 -9.95 -2.95
CA ILE A 76 -8.23 -11.35 -3.00
C ILE A 76 -9.53 -11.49 -2.22
N HIS A 77 -9.60 -10.90 -1.02
CA HIS A 77 -10.82 -10.93 -0.24
C HIS A 77 -11.99 -10.23 -0.94
N ALA A 78 -11.75 -9.07 -1.58
CA ALA A 78 -12.78 -8.34 -2.33
C ALA A 78 -13.33 -9.17 -3.51
N ILE A 79 -12.44 -9.83 -4.27
CA ILE A 79 -12.81 -10.68 -5.42
C ILE A 79 -13.73 -11.84 -4.99
N GLU A 80 -13.55 -12.37 -3.79
CA GLU A 80 -14.38 -13.46 -3.26
C GLU A 80 -15.73 -12.96 -2.69
N THR A 81 -15.92 -11.65 -2.54
CA THR A 81 -17.18 -11.06 -2.08
C THR A 81 -18.05 -10.62 -3.24
N THR A 82 -19.37 -10.62 -3.07
CA THR A 82 -20.33 -10.19 -4.10
C THR A 82 -20.50 -8.67 -4.19
N ASN A 83 -19.67 -7.88 -3.50
CA ASN A 83 -19.80 -6.43 -3.44
C ASN A 83 -18.90 -5.71 -4.48
N PRO A 84 -19.43 -5.23 -5.61
CA PRO A 84 -18.63 -4.63 -6.69
C PRO A 84 -17.96 -3.31 -6.31
N THR A 85 -18.39 -2.65 -5.22
CA THR A 85 -17.77 -1.40 -4.77
C THR A 85 -16.37 -1.62 -4.20
N ASP A 86 -16.11 -2.80 -3.64
CA ASP A 86 -14.84 -3.13 -3.02
C ASP A 86 -13.76 -3.40 -4.08
N ASP A 87 -14.13 -4.07 -5.18
CA ASP A 87 -13.26 -4.30 -6.34
C ASP A 87 -12.79 -3.00 -6.98
N THR A 88 -13.71 -2.05 -7.18
CA THR A 88 -13.41 -0.76 -7.81
C THR A 88 -12.41 0.04 -6.98
N LYS A 89 -12.50 -0.05 -5.64
CA LYS A 89 -11.59 0.63 -4.72
C LYS A 89 -10.18 0.07 -4.81
N TRP A 90 -10.03 -1.26 -4.78
CA TRP A 90 -8.71 -1.88 -4.88
C TRP A 90 -8.10 -1.71 -6.26
N LEU A 91 -8.90 -1.75 -7.33
CA LEU A 91 -8.41 -1.43 -8.67
C LEU A 91 -7.91 0.02 -8.77
N THR A 92 -8.64 0.97 -8.19
CA THR A 92 -8.21 2.38 -8.12
C THR A 92 -6.91 2.52 -7.34
N TYR A 93 -6.77 1.81 -6.23
CA TYR A 93 -5.52 1.73 -5.47
C TYR A 93 -4.36 1.27 -6.34
N TRP A 94 -4.51 0.15 -7.06
CA TRP A 94 -3.44 -0.39 -7.90
C TRP A 94 -3.05 0.55 -9.04
N VAL A 95 -4.01 1.22 -9.68
CA VAL A 95 -3.73 2.23 -10.72
C VAL A 95 -2.88 3.37 -10.15
N VAL A 96 -3.23 3.89 -8.97
CA VAL A 96 -2.47 4.96 -8.31
C VAL A 96 -1.10 4.47 -7.84
N PHE A 97 -1.03 3.27 -7.28
CA PHE A 97 0.22 2.64 -6.86
C PHE A 97 1.20 2.47 -8.02
N SER A 98 0.73 2.01 -9.18
CA SER A 98 1.54 1.88 -10.40
C SER A 98 2.05 3.24 -10.89
N PHE A 99 1.20 4.27 -10.88
CA PHE A 99 1.62 5.64 -11.21
C PHE A 99 2.74 6.12 -10.28
N PHE A 100 2.57 5.99 -8.95
CA PHE A 100 3.61 6.36 -7.99
C PHE A 100 4.91 5.56 -8.18
N SER A 101 4.81 4.26 -8.48
CA SER A 101 5.97 3.39 -8.71
C SER A 101 6.79 3.83 -9.91
N ILE A 102 6.14 4.28 -10.99
CA ILE A 102 6.80 4.83 -12.17
C ILE A 102 7.50 6.15 -11.81
N VAL A 103 6.81 7.08 -11.16
CA VAL A 103 7.38 8.38 -10.75
C VAL A 103 8.56 8.17 -9.81
N GLU A 104 8.44 7.25 -8.86
CA GLU A 104 9.50 6.89 -7.92
C GLU A 104 10.74 6.35 -8.62
N HIS A 105 10.57 5.51 -9.65
CA HIS A 105 11.71 4.97 -10.38
C HIS A 105 12.64 6.09 -10.88
N PHE A 106 12.06 7.17 -11.41
CA PHE A 106 12.81 8.36 -11.84
C PHE A 106 13.29 9.22 -10.67
N ALA A 107 12.50 9.32 -9.59
CA ALA A 107 12.87 10.09 -8.40
C ALA A 107 14.00 9.44 -7.58
N SER A 108 14.23 8.13 -7.73
CA SER A 108 15.24 7.38 -6.98
C SER A 108 16.65 7.98 -7.05
N ILE A 109 17.00 8.57 -8.19
CA ILE A 109 18.29 9.27 -8.43
C ILE A 109 18.39 10.54 -7.57
N ILE A 110 17.28 11.26 -7.41
CA ILE A 110 17.21 12.54 -6.69
C ILE A 110 17.01 12.30 -5.19
N VAL A 111 16.51 11.15 -4.79
CA VAL A 111 16.04 10.91 -3.42
C VAL A 111 17.10 10.32 -2.48
N GLY A 112 18.18 9.77 -3.02
CA GLY A 112 19.22 9.07 -2.23
C GLY A 112 19.90 9.89 -1.13
N TRP A 113 19.75 11.23 -1.12
CA TRP A 113 20.30 12.12 -0.09
C TRP A 113 19.31 12.53 1.00
N PHE A 114 18.01 12.19 0.89
CA PHE A 114 16.98 12.64 1.82
C PHE A 114 16.62 11.55 2.86
N PRO A 115 17.01 11.71 4.15
CA PRO A 115 16.89 10.66 5.17
C PRO A 115 15.45 10.37 5.61
N LEU A 116 14.49 11.26 5.33
CA LEU A 116 13.07 11.07 5.68
C LEU A 116 12.24 10.46 4.53
N TYR A 117 12.86 10.13 3.40
CA TYR A 117 12.12 9.68 2.22
C TYR A 117 11.28 8.44 2.47
N TRP A 118 11.88 7.40 3.07
CA TRP A 118 11.20 6.13 3.31
C TRP A 118 10.03 6.28 4.27
N LEU A 119 10.16 7.15 5.28
CA LEU A 119 9.07 7.46 6.20
C LEU A 119 7.90 8.13 5.46
N VAL A 120 8.19 9.15 4.64
CA VAL A 120 7.18 9.83 3.82
C VAL A 120 6.53 8.86 2.84
N LYS A 121 7.32 8.02 2.16
CA LYS A 121 6.83 7.01 1.21
C LYS A 121 5.87 6.03 1.90
N CYS A 122 6.30 5.47 3.03
CA CYS A 122 5.45 4.56 3.81
C CYS A 122 4.15 5.27 4.25
N ALA A 123 4.21 6.53 4.71
CA ALA A 123 3.02 7.30 5.07
C ALA A 123 2.07 7.52 3.89
N VAL A 124 2.60 7.82 2.69
CA VAL A 124 1.82 7.94 1.46
C VAL A 124 1.12 6.61 1.15
N PHE A 125 1.83 5.48 1.21
CA PHE A 125 1.22 4.17 0.93
C PHE A 125 0.12 3.81 1.92
N VAL A 126 0.32 4.06 3.22
CA VAL A 126 -0.75 3.89 4.20
C VAL A 126 -1.93 4.77 3.84
N TRP A 127 -1.71 6.05 3.54
CA TRP A 127 -2.79 6.98 3.15
C TRP A 127 -3.59 6.53 1.93
N LEU A 128 -2.96 5.90 0.94
CA LEU A 128 -3.65 5.33 -0.22
C LEU A 128 -4.60 4.18 0.16
N MET A 129 -4.32 3.45 1.25
CA MET A 129 -5.09 2.27 1.68
C MET A 129 -6.19 2.56 2.68
N ILE A 130 -6.12 3.67 3.43
CA ILE A 130 -7.04 3.93 4.54
C ILE A 130 -8.50 3.88 4.05
N PRO A 131 -9.38 3.08 4.69
CA PRO A 131 -10.79 2.96 4.32
C PRO A 131 -11.61 4.13 4.89
N THR A 132 -11.23 5.37 4.56
CA THR A 132 -11.97 6.57 4.98
C THR A 132 -12.41 7.38 3.77
N SER A 133 -13.27 8.38 3.99
CA SER A 133 -13.64 9.37 2.97
C SER A 133 -12.44 10.14 2.42
N PHE A 134 -11.32 10.19 3.15
CA PHE A 134 -10.05 10.77 2.73
C PHE A 134 -9.07 9.72 2.19
N ASN A 135 -9.58 8.74 1.42
CA ASN A 135 -8.74 7.74 0.79
C ASN A 135 -7.88 8.37 -0.32
N GLY A 136 -6.56 8.28 -0.18
CA GLY A 136 -5.64 8.93 -1.11
C GLY A 136 -5.71 8.40 -2.55
N SER A 137 -6.05 7.12 -2.73
CA SER A 137 -6.17 6.56 -4.09
C SER A 137 -7.34 7.16 -4.85
N LEU A 138 -8.50 7.35 -4.22
CA LEU A 138 -9.65 7.99 -4.86
C LEU A 138 -9.36 9.46 -5.20
N ILE A 139 -8.66 10.17 -4.32
CA ILE A 139 -8.32 11.58 -4.52
C ILE A 139 -7.36 11.73 -5.71
N VAL A 140 -6.27 10.96 -5.73
CA VAL A 140 -5.27 11.00 -6.80
C VAL A 140 -5.88 10.55 -8.13
N TYR A 141 -6.70 9.50 -8.12
CA TYR A 141 -7.35 9.01 -9.33
C TYR A 141 -8.27 10.07 -9.95
N ASN A 142 -9.18 10.64 -9.17
CA ASN A 142 -10.18 11.57 -9.70
C ASN A 142 -9.59 12.91 -10.12
N ASN A 143 -8.57 13.40 -9.43
CA ASN A 143 -8.00 14.73 -9.68
C ASN A 143 -6.84 14.73 -10.68
N ILE A 144 -6.09 13.63 -10.77
CA ILE A 144 -4.88 13.55 -11.60
C ILE A 144 -5.08 12.52 -12.71
N ILE A 145 -5.24 11.25 -12.36
CA ILE A 145 -5.17 10.16 -13.36
C ILE A 145 -6.33 10.23 -14.36
N LYS A 146 -7.56 10.36 -13.88
CA LYS A 146 -8.78 10.37 -14.69
C LYS A 146 -8.81 11.51 -15.74
N PRO A 147 -8.53 12.78 -15.41
CA PRO A 147 -8.54 13.84 -16.42
C PRO A 147 -7.49 13.63 -17.51
N TYR A 148 -6.27 13.21 -17.17
CA TYR A 148 -5.25 12.91 -18.18
C TYR A 148 -5.60 11.66 -19.01
N PHE A 149 -6.17 10.63 -18.39
CA PHE A 149 -6.64 9.46 -19.12
C PHE A 149 -7.71 9.83 -20.15
N LEU A 150 -8.76 10.58 -19.74
CA LEU A 150 -9.81 11.01 -20.67
C LEU A 150 -9.30 11.89 -21.81
N GLN A 151 -8.22 12.64 -21.59
CA GLN A 151 -7.59 13.46 -22.61
C GLN A 151 -6.82 12.64 -23.67
N TYR A 152 -6.14 11.57 -23.25
CA TYR A 152 -5.16 10.87 -24.11
C TYR A 152 -5.55 9.44 -24.49
N HIS A 153 -6.55 8.82 -23.85
CA HIS A 153 -6.92 7.42 -24.06
C HIS A 153 -7.18 7.08 -25.52
N ARG A 154 -7.86 7.97 -26.27
CA ARG A 154 -8.15 7.74 -27.70
C ARG A 154 -6.91 7.53 -28.56
N VAL A 155 -5.82 8.24 -28.27
CA VAL A 155 -4.56 8.09 -29.02
C VAL A 155 -3.93 6.72 -28.73
N VAL A 156 -4.03 6.26 -27.48
CA VAL A 156 -3.55 4.94 -27.07
C VAL A 156 -4.40 3.85 -27.69
N ASP A 157 -5.73 3.99 -27.69
CA ASP A 157 -6.67 3.03 -28.29
C ASP A 157 -6.45 2.89 -29.78
N ASP A 158 -6.36 4.01 -30.50
CA ASP A 158 -6.08 4.01 -31.94
C ASP A 158 -4.74 3.32 -32.27
N ALA A 159 -3.74 3.44 -31.39
CA ALA A 159 -2.46 2.77 -31.57
C ALA A 159 -2.54 1.26 -31.30
N LEU A 160 -3.30 0.86 -30.28
CA LEU A 160 -3.54 -0.55 -29.94
C LEU A 160 -4.36 -1.25 -31.04
N ASP A 161 -5.40 -0.61 -31.55
CA ASP A 161 -6.24 -1.16 -32.62
C ASP A 161 -5.43 -1.39 -33.90
N LYS A 162 -4.55 -0.44 -34.26
CA LYS A 162 -3.63 -0.59 -35.39
C LYS A 162 -2.62 -1.72 -35.19
N ALA A 163 -2.09 -1.86 -33.97
CA ALA A 163 -1.16 -2.94 -33.64
C ALA A 163 -1.86 -4.31 -33.72
N GLN A 164 -3.09 -4.41 -33.23
CA GLN A 164 -3.90 -5.63 -33.31
C GLN A 164 -4.24 -6.00 -34.75
N ALA A 165 -4.65 -5.02 -35.57
CA ALA A 165 -4.92 -5.24 -36.99
C ALA A 165 -3.66 -5.76 -37.71
N SER A 166 -2.52 -5.11 -37.49
CA SER A 166 -1.23 -5.52 -38.08
C SER A 166 -0.82 -6.93 -37.64
N ALA A 167 -1.05 -7.29 -36.37
CA ALA A 167 -0.78 -8.63 -35.86
C ALA A 167 -1.67 -9.70 -36.51
N ASN A 168 -2.96 -9.39 -36.70
CA ASN A 168 -3.91 -10.30 -37.35
C ASN A 168 -3.56 -10.53 -38.83
N ASP A 169 -3.19 -9.48 -39.57
CA ASP A 169 -2.78 -9.57 -40.97
C ASP A 169 -1.54 -10.47 -41.14
N ILE A 170 -0.56 -10.36 -40.23
CA ILE A 170 0.63 -11.23 -40.22
C ILE A 170 0.21 -12.68 -39.97
N ILE A 171 -0.66 -12.93 -38.98
CA ILE A 171 -1.14 -14.28 -38.65
C ILE A 171 -1.91 -14.88 -39.84
N GLU A 172 -2.75 -14.12 -40.52
CA GLU A 172 -3.50 -14.57 -41.69
C GLU A 172 -2.58 -14.91 -42.87
N SER A 173 -1.60 -14.04 -43.16
CA SER A 173 -0.61 -14.28 -44.21
C SER A 173 0.29 -15.51 -43.95
N ALA A 174 0.53 -15.83 -42.68
CA ALA A 174 1.26 -17.04 -42.27
C ALA A 174 0.41 -18.32 -42.38
N LYS A 175 -0.91 -18.21 -42.26
CA LYS A 175 -1.85 -19.35 -42.44
C LYS A 175 -2.18 -19.63 -43.90
N THR A 176 -1.98 -18.68 -44.80
CA THR A 176 -2.22 -18.84 -46.25
C THR A 176 -1.03 -19.43 -47.02
N LYS A 177 0.11 -19.62 -46.36
CA LYS A 177 1.31 -20.30 -46.88
C LYS A 177 1.36 -21.75 -46.41
#